data_AF-A0A7J0CF85-F1
#
_entry.id   AF-A0A7J0CF85-F1
#
_cell.length_a   1.000
_cell.length_b   1.000
_cell.length_c   1.000
_cell.angle_alpha   90.00
_cell.angle_beta   90.00
_cell.angle_gamma   90.00
#
_symmetry.space_group_name_H-M   'P 1'
#
loop_
_entity.id
_entity.type
_entity.pdbx_description
1 polymer ?
#
loop_
_entity_poly.entity_id
_entity_poly.type
_entity_poly.pdbx_seq_one_letter_code
_entity_poly.pdbx_strand_id
1 'polypeptide(L)'
;MDWLAPVNTLIGAAIGVGSTLLADRFRWRRDRAALNQDTRRQAYAAFMGALSDAYTRLHEIAHGARPAEEARTAAHEVFVTSNLYPLRYELALIAPWEVMDSANHAFWKVRALRDLVATGATTQDPDLGRHIRGYLAATEEAQVAMRRDLGTSWPQRDQALTSPVREV
;
A
#
# COMPACT_ATOMS: atom_id res chain seq x y z
N MET A 1 38.36 -56.22 -6.59
CA MET A 1 37.09 -55.86 -7.28
C MET A 1 36.92 -54.37 -7.13
N ASP A 2 36.88 -53.65 -8.26
CA ASP A 2 36.87 -52.18 -8.34
C ASP A 2 35.53 -51.59 -7.87
N TRP A 3 35.40 -51.41 -6.56
CA TRP A 3 34.26 -50.79 -5.90
C TRP A 3 34.21 -49.26 -6.07
N LEU A 4 35.25 -48.65 -6.65
CA LEU A 4 35.33 -47.22 -6.93
C LEU A 4 34.35 -46.76 -8.02
N ALA A 5 34.10 -47.61 -9.03
CA ALA A 5 33.19 -47.30 -10.12
C ALA A 5 31.72 -47.11 -9.66
N PRO A 6 31.11 -48.03 -8.87
CA PRO A 6 29.75 -47.81 -8.37
C PRO A 6 29.66 -46.63 -7.39
N VAL A 7 30.70 -46.35 -6.60
CA VAL A 7 30.73 -45.21 -5.68
C VAL A 7 30.73 -43.86 -6.42
N ASN A 8 31.53 -43.73 -7.49
CA ASN A 8 31.56 -42.51 -8.29
C ASN A 8 30.22 -42.24 -9.00
N THR A 9 29.54 -43.27 -9.49
CA THR A 9 28.22 -43.14 -10.11
C THR A 9 27.16 -42.71 -9.08
N LEU A 10 27.23 -43.22 -7.86
CA LEU A 10 26.29 -42.87 -6.80
C LEU A 10 26.47 -41.42 -6.33
N ILE A 11 27.72 -40.95 -6.27
CA ILE A 11 28.05 -39.55 -5.97
C ILE A 11 27.55 -38.63 -7.11
N GLY A 12 27.79 -39.00 -8.37
CA GLY A 12 27.31 -38.24 -9.52
C GLY A 12 25.78 -38.14 -9.58
N ALA A 13 25.07 -39.23 -9.29
CA ALA A 13 23.61 -39.25 -9.19
C ALA A 13 23.11 -38.40 -8.00
N ALA A 14 23.75 -38.47 -6.84
CA ALA A 14 23.38 -37.67 -5.67
C ALA A 14 23.59 -36.17 -5.93
N ILE A 15 24.67 -35.77 -6.61
CA ILE A 15 24.93 -34.38 -7.00
C ILE A 15 23.88 -33.91 -8.03
N GLY A 16 23.52 -34.74 -9.01
CA GLY A 16 22.49 -34.41 -10.00
C GLY A 16 21.09 -34.22 -9.38
N VAL A 17 20.68 -35.16 -8.52
CA VAL A 17 19.39 -35.10 -7.82
C VAL A 17 19.36 -33.96 -6.79
N GLY A 18 20.44 -33.77 -6.03
CA GLY A 18 20.57 -32.69 -5.05
C GLY A 18 20.54 -31.30 -5.70
N SER A 19 21.20 -31.13 -6.85
CA SER A 19 21.15 -29.86 -7.61
C SER A 19 19.75 -29.54 -8.13
N THR A 20 19.00 -30.57 -8.54
CA THR A 20 17.63 -30.41 -9.04
C THR A 20 16.67 -30.02 -7.91
N LEU A 21 16.74 -30.71 -6.75
CA LEU A 21 15.91 -30.39 -5.60
C LEU A 21 16.21 -29.02 -5.00
N LEU A 22 17.47 -28.60 -5.01
CA LEU A 22 17.87 -27.27 -4.54
C LEU A 22 17.37 -26.18 -5.49
N ALA A 23 17.51 -26.37 -6.81
CA ALA A 23 16.97 -25.47 -7.82
C ALA A 23 15.45 -25.34 -7.71
N ASP A 24 14.75 -26.46 -7.49
CA ASP A 24 13.30 -26.49 -7.34
C ASP A 24 12.84 -25.82 -6.03
N ARG A 25 13.61 -25.99 -4.95
CA ARG A 25 13.39 -25.27 -3.70
C ARG A 25 13.57 -23.75 -3.85
N PHE A 26 14.59 -23.31 -4.59
CA PHE A 26 14.79 -21.89 -4.88
C PHE A 26 13.68 -21.31 -5.76
N ARG A 27 13.24 -22.07 -6.78
CA ARG A 27 12.10 -21.71 -7.62
C ARG A 27 10.83 -21.55 -6.79
N TRP A 28 10.51 -22.52 -5.95
CA TRP A 28 9.33 -22.46 -5.09
C TRP A 28 9.38 -21.32 -4.06
N ARG A 29 10.57 -20.99 -3.51
CA ARG A 29 10.72 -19.80 -2.64
C ARG A 29 10.51 -18.50 -3.42
N ARG A 30 11.03 -18.41 -4.64
CA ARG A 30 10.87 -17.24 -5.50
C ARG A 30 9.41 -17.04 -5.90
N ASP A 31 8.73 -18.11 -6.30
CA ASP A 31 7.32 -18.06 -6.70
C ASP A 31 6.41 -17.66 -5.53
N ARG A 32 6.67 -18.20 -4.32
CA ARG A 32 5.94 -17.78 -3.11
C ARG A 32 6.23 -16.33 -2.71
N ALA A 33 7.46 -15.86 -2.89
CA ALA A 33 7.79 -14.46 -2.64
C ALA A 33 7.10 -13.52 -3.64
N ALA A 34 7.07 -13.90 -4.92
CA ALA A 34 6.39 -13.15 -5.98
C ALA A 34 4.86 -13.09 -5.75
N LEU A 35 4.23 -14.22 -5.39
CA LEU A 35 2.80 -14.26 -5.05
C LEU A 35 2.49 -13.37 -3.84
N ASN A 36 3.29 -13.45 -2.77
CA ASN A 36 3.11 -12.58 -1.60
C ASN A 36 3.30 -11.09 -1.92
N GLN A 37 4.20 -10.75 -2.85
CA GLN A 37 4.39 -9.37 -3.30
C GLN A 37 3.21 -8.89 -4.14
N ASP A 38 2.67 -9.73 -5.01
CA ASP A 38 1.52 -9.40 -5.84
C ASP A 38 0.23 -9.24 -4.99
N THR A 39 -0.02 -10.15 -4.04
CA THR A 39 -1.13 -10.02 -3.08
C THR A 39 -1.06 -8.70 -2.31
N ARG A 40 0.11 -8.34 -1.78
CA ARG A 40 0.29 -7.05 -1.08
C ARG A 40 0.08 -5.87 -2.01
N ARG A 41 0.64 -5.89 -3.21
CA ARG A 41 0.46 -4.83 -4.22
C ARG A 41 -1.03 -4.62 -4.54
N GLN A 42 -1.79 -5.70 -4.74
CA GLN A 42 -3.22 -5.62 -5.05
C GLN A 42 -4.00 -5.02 -3.88
N ALA A 43 -3.77 -5.48 -2.65
CA ALA A 43 -4.43 -4.94 -1.47
C ALA A 43 -4.08 -3.46 -1.20
N TYR A 44 -2.81 -3.08 -1.42
CA TYR A 44 -2.36 -1.69 -1.29
C TYR A 44 -3.08 -0.79 -2.30
N ALA A 45 -3.18 -1.23 -3.55
CA ALA A 45 -3.89 -0.50 -4.59
C ALA A 45 -5.38 -0.39 -4.30
N ALA A 46 -6.03 -1.47 -3.86
CA ALA A 46 -7.45 -1.48 -3.50
C ALA A 46 -7.75 -0.51 -2.34
N PHE A 47 -6.94 -0.55 -1.27
CA PHE A 47 -7.09 0.35 -0.13
C PHE A 47 -6.89 1.82 -0.52
N MET A 48 -5.83 2.14 -1.27
CA MET A 48 -5.58 3.52 -1.72
C MET A 48 -6.67 4.01 -2.68
N GLY A 49 -7.19 3.14 -3.54
CA GLY A 49 -8.33 3.43 -4.41
C GLY A 49 -9.59 3.79 -3.63
N ALA A 50 -9.92 2.99 -2.60
CA ALA A 50 -11.06 3.26 -1.72
C ALA A 50 -10.89 4.56 -0.92
N LEU A 51 -9.69 4.89 -0.46
CA LEU A 51 -9.40 6.17 0.21
C LEU A 51 -9.64 7.34 -0.75
N SER A 52 -9.12 7.23 -1.97
CA SER A 52 -9.28 8.26 -2.99
C SER A 52 -10.75 8.47 -3.37
N ASP A 53 -11.51 7.39 -3.55
CA ASP A 53 -12.95 7.47 -3.84
C ASP A 53 -13.72 8.17 -2.69
N ALA A 54 -13.48 7.75 -1.45
CA ALA A 54 -14.10 8.37 -0.29
C ALA A 54 -13.76 9.86 -0.18
N TYR A 55 -12.50 10.22 -0.38
CA TYR A 55 -12.06 11.62 -0.40
C TYR A 55 -12.77 12.43 -1.49
N THR A 56 -12.81 11.94 -2.73
CA THR A 56 -13.43 12.65 -3.86
C THR A 56 -14.91 12.90 -3.57
N ARG A 57 -15.65 11.89 -3.12
CA ARG A 57 -17.07 12.01 -2.80
C ARG A 57 -17.33 12.99 -1.64
N LEU A 58 -16.48 12.99 -0.61
CA LEU A 58 -16.56 13.99 0.47
C LEU A 58 -16.27 15.40 -0.01
N HIS A 59 -15.29 15.55 -0.91
CA HIS A 59 -14.95 16.83 -1.50
C HIS A 59 -16.10 17.38 -2.36
N GLU A 60 -16.77 16.53 -3.15
CA GLU A 60 -17.96 16.87 -3.93
C GLU A 60 -19.13 17.32 -3.03
N ILE A 61 -19.36 16.63 -1.91
CA ILE A 61 -20.39 17.01 -0.93
C ILE A 61 -20.09 18.41 -0.38
N ALA A 62 -18.84 18.69 0.00
CA ALA A 62 -18.43 19.99 0.50
C ALA A 62 -18.52 21.12 -0.55
N HIS A 63 -18.35 20.78 -1.84
CA HIS A 63 -18.53 21.71 -2.96
C HIS A 63 -20.00 22.06 -3.21
N GLY A 64 -20.91 21.10 -3.04
CA GLY A 64 -22.32 21.27 -3.36
C GLY A 64 -23.10 22.22 -2.44
N ALA A 65 -22.48 22.75 -1.38
CA ALA A 65 -23.10 23.66 -0.40
C ALA A 65 -24.47 23.19 0.10
N ARG A 66 -24.61 21.88 0.33
CA ARG A 66 -25.86 21.25 0.75
C ARG A 66 -26.27 21.72 2.16
N PRO A 67 -27.57 21.68 2.49
CA PRO A 67 -28.03 21.83 3.87
C PRO A 67 -27.30 20.85 4.81
N ALA A 68 -26.98 21.27 6.04
CA ALA A 68 -26.16 20.49 6.96
C ALA A 68 -26.70 19.06 7.22
N GLU A 69 -28.02 18.90 7.29
CA GLU A 69 -28.69 17.61 7.46
C GLU A 69 -28.46 16.65 6.28
N GLU A 70 -28.51 17.18 5.06
CA GLU A 70 -28.25 16.42 3.84
C GLU A 70 -26.75 16.12 3.70
N ALA A 71 -25.88 17.08 4.03
CA ALA A 71 -24.43 16.90 4.04
C ALA A 71 -24.01 15.80 5.03
N ARG A 72 -24.60 15.78 6.23
CA ARG A 72 -24.38 14.75 7.24
C ARG A 72 -24.75 13.36 6.76
N THR A 73 -25.93 13.23 6.16
CA THR A 73 -26.43 11.95 5.63
C THR A 73 -25.52 11.45 4.51
N ALA A 74 -25.21 12.32 3.54
CA ALA A 74 -24.33 11.99 2.42
C ALA A 74 -22.91 11.63 2.86
N ALA A 75 -22.32 12.37 3.81
CA ALA A 75 -20.99 12.10 4.32
C ALA A 75 -20.92 10.73 5.04
N HIS A 76 -21.95 10.38 5.79
CA HIS A 76 -22.03 9.06 6.42
C HIS A 76 -22.13 7.93 5.38
N GLU A 77 -22.95 8.13 4.35
CA GLU A 77 -23.15 7.16 3.27
C GLU A 77 -21.86 6.84 2.50
N VAL A 78 -20.97 7.82 2.32
CA VAL A 78 -19.63 7.59 1.73
C VAL A 78 -18.90 6.48 2.47
N PHE A 79 -18.84 6.54 3.80
CA PHE A 79 -18.13 5.53 4.59
C PHE A 79 -18.82 4.17 4.60
N VAL A 80 -20.16 4.14 4.61
CA VAL A 80 -20.94 2.90 4.52
C VAL A 80 -20.67 2.17 3.20
N THR A 81 -20.48 2.91 2.11
CA THR A 81 -20.34 2.36 0.75
C THR A 81 -18.88 2.18 0.30
N SER A 82 -17.91 2.84 0.93
CA SER A 82 -16.49 2.89 0.50
C SER A 82 -15.66 1.62 0.70
N ASN A 83 -16.20 0.54 1.27
CA ASN A 83 -15.46 -0.71 1.59
C ASN A 83 -14.13 -0.51 2.38
N LEU A 84 -13.92 0.66 2.99
CA LEU A 84 -12.65 1.03 3.63
C LEU A 84 -12.33 0.17 4.85
N TYR A 85 -13.33 -0.21 5.63
CA TYR A 85 -13.15 -1.03 6.83
C TYR A 85 -12.68 -2.46 6.50
N PRO A 86 -13.36 -3.21 5.60
CA PRO A 86 -12.86 -4.51 5.16
C PRO A 86 -11.45 -4.47 4.59
N LEU A 87 -11.15 -3.50 3.70
CA LEU A 87 -9.82 -3.34 3.11
C LEU A 87 -8.76 -3.04 4.16
N ARG A 88 -9.08 -2.25 5.19
CA ARG A 88 -8.19 -1.99 6.33
C ARG A 88 -7.91 -3.25 7.13
N TYR A 89 -8.90 -4.11 7.36
CA TYR A 89 -8.69 -5.37 8.08
C TYR A 89 -7.85 -6.36 7.26
N GLU A 90 -8.09 -6.44 5.95
CA GLU A 90 -7.26 -7.22 5.05
C GLU A 90 -5.80 -6.74 5.08
N LEU A 91 -5.59 -5.42 5.01
CA LEU A 91 -4.27 -4.81 5.08
C LEU A 91 -3.53 -5.18 6.38
N ALA A 92 -4.24 -5.19 7.51
CA ALA A 92 -3.68 -5.55 8.81
C ALA A 92 -3.19 -7.01 8.89
N LEU A 93 -3.67 -7.91 8.02
CA LEU A 93 -3.25 -9.31 7.99
C LEU A 93 -1.99 -9.54 7.17
N ILE A 94 -1.75 -8.71 6.15
CA ILE A 94 -0.71 -8.97 5.13
C ILE A 94 0.40 -7.92 5.10
N ALA A 95 0.15 -6.72 5.61
CA ALA A 95 1.09 -5.61 5.56
C ALA A 95 2.01 -5.61 6.79
N PRO A 96 3.29 -5.23 6.63
CA PRO A 96 4.14 -4.89 7.76
C PRO A 96 3.55 -3.75 8.58
N TRP A 97 3.97 -3.66 9.85
CA TRP A 97 3.48 -2.65 10.78
C TRP A 97 3.72 -1.23 10.26
N GLU A 98 4.85 -0.96 9.62
CA GLU A 98 5.21 0.36 9.08
C GLU A 98 4.25 0.82 7.98
N VAL A 99 3.75 -0.11 7.16
CA VAL A 99 2.74 0.19 6.15
C VAL A 99 1.38 0.40 6.82
N MET A 100 1.03 -0.46 7.78
CA MET A 100 -0.24 -0.41 8.48
C MET A 100 -0.40 0.88 9.30
N ASP A 101 0.67 1.37 9.94
CA ASP A 101 0.65 2.60 10.73
C ASP A 101 0.38 3.83 9.85
N SER A 102 1.13 4.00 8.76
CA SER A 102 0.89 5.09 7.81
C SER A 102 -0.47 4.99 7.11
N ALA A 103 -0.91 3.77 6.76
CA ALA A 103 -2.25 3.54 6.19
C ALA A 103 -3.38 3.88 7.18
N ASN A 104 -3.21 3.55 8.46
CA ASN A 104 -4.11 3.95 9.53
C ASN A 104 -4.16 5.47 9.68
N HIS A 105 -3.02 6.13 9.62
CA HIS A 105 -2.96 7.59 9.70
C HIS A 105 -3.82 8.22 8.59
N ALA A 106 -3.66 7.78 7.34
CA ALA A 106 -4.47 8.23 6.21
C ALA A 106 -5.98 7.94 6.41
N PHE A 107 -6.31 6.73 6.89
CA PHE A 107 -7.69 6.35 7.21
C PHE A 107 -8.34 7.29 8.23
N TRP A 108 -7.63 7.62 9.32
CA TRP A 108 -8.15 8.52 10.34
C TRP A 108 -8.31 9.94 9.82
N LYS A 109 -7.42 10.41 8.92
CA LYS A 109 -7.56 11.73 8.30
C LYS A 109 -8.80 11.83 7.40
N VAL A 110 -9.09 10.82 6.58
CA VAL A 110 -10.32 10.84 5.77
C VAL A 110 -11.58 10.70 6.64
N ARG A 111 -11.50 9.99 7.78
CA ARG A 111 -12.59 9.95 8.75
C ARG A 111 -12.84 11.30 9.40
N ALA A 112 -11.78 11.99 9.83
CA ALA A 112 -11.91 13.34 10.37
C ALA A 112 -12.47 14.31 9.33
N LEU A 113 -12.07 14.16 8.06
CA LEU A 113 -12.66 14.93 6.95
C LEU A 113 -14.16 14.64 6.79
N ARG A 114 -14.59 13.38 6.86
CA ARG A 114 -16.02 13.01 6.87
C ARG A 114 -16.76 13.70 8.00
N ASP A 115 -16.20 13.68 9.21
CA ASP A 115 -16.81 14.28 10.40
C ASP A 115 -17.01 15.79 10.23
N LEU A 116 -16.02 16.47 9.63
CA LEU A 116 -16.12 17.89 9.30
C LEU A 116 -17.15 18.16 8.20
N VAL A 117 -17.14 17.40 7.11
CA VAL A 117 -18.14 17.56 6.03
C VAL A 117 -19.56 17.29 6.58
N ALA A 118 -19.70 16.37 7.53
CA ALA A 118 -20.97 16.08 8.18
C ALA A 118 -21.51 17.22 9.05
N THR A 119 -20.71 18.24 9.39
CA THR A 119 -21.20 19.47 10.04
C THR A 119 -21.75 20.49 9.03
N GLY A 120 -21.71 20.18 7.73
CA GLY A 120 -22.05 21.10 6.66
C GLY A 120 -20.89 22.03 6.25
N ALA A 121 -19.65 21.69 6.62
CA ALA A 121 -18.48 22.45 6.19
C ALA A 121 -18.38 22.48 4.65
N THR A 122 -18.16 23.67 4.10
CA THR A 122 -18.02 23.88 2.65
C THR A 122 -16.59 24.25 2.30
N THR A 123 -16.26 24.39 1.01
CA THR A 123 -14.92 24.78 0.58
C THR A 123 -14.48 26.19 0.94
N GLN A 124 -15.38 27.01 1.46
CA GLN A 124 -15.03 28.31 2.04
C GLN A 124 -14.54 28.18 3.49
N ASP A 125 -14.71 27.02 4.12
CA ASP A 125 -14.22 26.74 5.47
C ASP A 125 -12.68 26.51 5.47
N PRO A 126 -11.89 27.37 6.15
CA PRO A 126 -10.45 27.19 6.26
C PRO A 126 -10.03 25.85 6.89
N ASP A 127 -10.85 25.30 7.79
CA ASP A 127 -10.58 24.03 8.45
C ASP A 127 -10.73 22.85 7.49
N LEU A 128 -11.60 22.94 6.49
CA LEU A 128 -11.70 21.93 5.44
C LEU A 128 -10.37 21.86 4.67
N GLY A 129 -9.82 23.01 4.27
CA GLY A 129 -8.53 23.07 3.58
C GLY A 129 -7.38 22.47 4.41
N ARG A 130 -7.40 22.65 5.74
CA ARG A 130 -6.43 22.04 6.66
C ARG A 130 -6.56 20.51 6.70
N HIS A 131 -7.79 20.00 6.79
CA HIS A 131 -8.05 18.55 6.81
C HIS A 131 -7.67 17.89 5.48
N ILE A 132 -7.97 18.53 4.35
CA ILE A 132 -7.58 18.06 3.02
C ILE A 132 -6.05 17.94 2.91
N ARG A 133 -5.30 18.99 3.28
CA ARG A 133 -3.82 18.92 3.27
C ARG A 133 -3.29 17.82 4.18
N GLY A 134 -3.87 17.66 5.37
CA GLY A 134 -3.49 16.60 6.31
C GLY A 134 -3.78 15.20 5.77
N TYR A 135 -4.89 15.00 5.07
CA TYR A 135 -5.22 13.75 4.39
C TYR A 135 -4.23 13.46 3.26
N LEU A 136 -3.97 14.43 2.38
CA LEU A 136 -3.05 14.26 1.25
C LEU A 136 -1.63 13.89 1.71
N ALA A 137 -1.13 14.56 2.76
CA ALA A 137 0.17 14.24 3.36
C ALA A 137 0.20 12.81 3.93
N ALA A 138 -0.84 12.41 4.68
CA ALA A 138 -0.90 11.06 5.24
C ALA A 138 -1.02 9.97 4.14
N THR A 139 -1.73 10.24 3.03
CA THR A 139 -1.76 9.32 1.89
C THR A 139 -0.41 9.21 1.18
N GLU A 140 0.36 10.30 1.11
CA GLU A 140 1.73 10.27 0.58
C GLU A 140 2.64 9.43 1.47
N GLU A 141 2.57 9.61 2.80
CA GLU A 141 3.30 8.79 3.77
C GLU A 141 2.97 7.29 3.63
N ALA A 142 1.69 6.95 3.49
CA ALA A 142 1.24 5.58 3.26
C ALA A 142 1.78 5.02 1.95
N GLN A 143 1.71 5.80 0.86
CA GLN A 143 2.24 5.39 -0.44
C GLN A 143 3.76 5.17 -0.39
N VAL A 144 4.51 6.02 0.30
CA VAL A 144 5.96 5.86 0.49
C VAL A 144 6.27 4.57 1.26
N ALA A 145 5.55 4.29 2.34
CA ALA A 145 5.71 3.06 3.10
C ALA A 145 5.41 1.80 2.26
N MET A 146 4.28 1.80 1.54
CA MET A 146 3.88 0.71 0.64
C MET A 146 4.92 0.47 -0.47
N ARG A 147 5.46 1.54 -1.07
CA ARG A 147 6.49 1.42 -2.10
C ARG A 147 7.80 0.86 -1.55
N ARG A 148 8.17 1.26 -0.33
CA ARG A 148 9.35 0.72 0.35
C ARG A 148 9.19 -0.77 0.63
N ASP A 149 8.01 -1.21 1.11
CA ASP A 149 7.71 -2.64 1.28
C ASP A 149 7.77 -3.42 -0.04
N LEU A 150 7.26 -2.83 -1.13
CA LEU A 150 7.30 -3.45 -2.47
C LEU A 150 8.67 -3.36 -3.16
N GLY A 151 9.67 -2.70 -2.56
CA GLY A 151 10.99 -2.51 -3.16
C GLY A 151 11.01 -1.56 -4.38
N THR A 152 10.05 -0.63 -4.49
CA THR A 152 9.86 0.30 -5.62
C THR A 152 10.02 1.77 -5.22
N SER A 153 10.69 2.07 -4.10
CA SER A 153 10.92 3.45 -3.65
C SER A 153 11.71 4.26 -4.68
N TRP A 154 11.30 5.50 -4.92
CA TRP A 154 12.12 6.46 -5.69
C TRP A 154 13.47 6.69 -5.00
N PRO A 155 14.55 7.01 -5.75
CA PRO A 155 15.76 7.51 -5.12
C PRO A 155 15.41 8.69 -4.20
N GLN A 156 15.96 8.71 -2.99
CA GLN A 156 15.83 9.85 -2.07
C GLN A 156 16.13 11.14 -2.85
N ARG A 157 15.25 12.16 -2.79
CA ARG A 157 15.48 13.46 -3.47
C ARG A 157 16.85 14.06 -3.15
N ASP A 158 17.43 13.71 -2.00
CA ASP A 158 18.75 14.17 -1.56
C ASP A 158 19.91 13.58 -2.38
N GLN A 159 19.77 12.38 -2.96
CA GLN A 159 20.81 11.81 -3.84
C GLN A 159 20.82 12.42 -5.24
N ALA A 160 19.70 13.01 -5.70
CA ALA A 160 19.61 13.61 -7.02
C ALA A 160 20.37 14.96 -7.11
N LEU A 161 20.63 15.62 -5.98
CA LEU A 161 21.33 16.90 -5.93
C LEU A 161 22.84 16.79 -5.62
N THR A 162 23.33 15.60 -5.26
CA THR A 162 24.75 15.36 -4.96
C THR A 162 25.51 14.58 -6.04
N SER A 163 24.86 14.23 -7.15
CA SER A 163 25.56 13.60 -8.27
C SER A 163 26.34 14.68 -9.02
N PRO A 164 27.69 14.69 -9.00
CA PRO A 164 28.45 15.65 -9.77
C PRO A 164 28.13 15.41 -11.25
N VAL A 165 27.74 16.48 -11.94
CA VAL A 165 27.66 16.52 -13.40
C VAL A 165 29.00 15.98 -13.92
N ARG A 166 28.99 14.78 -14.49
CA ARG A 166 30.11 14.28 -15.28
C ARG A 166 30.11 15.12 -16.55
N GLU A 167 30.93 16.17 -16.55
CA GLU A 167 31.36 16.84 -17.76
C GLU A 167 32.02 15.80 -18.67
N VAL A 168 31.50 15.68 -19.89
CA VAL A 168 32.12 15.01 -21.04
C VAL A 168 32.27 16.07 -22.12
#